data_AF-A0A855KHJ3-F1
#
_entry.id   AF-A0A855KHJ3-F1
#
_cell.length_a   1.000
_cell.length_b   1.000
_cell.length_c   1.000
_cell.angle_alpha   90.00
_cell.angle_beta   90.00
_cell.angle_gamma   90.00
#
_symmetry.space_group_name_H-M   'P 1'
#
loop_
_entity.id
_entity.type
_entity.pdbx_description
1 polymer ?
#
loop_
_entity_poly.entity_id
_entity_poly.type
_entity_poly.pdbx_seq_one_letter_code
_entity_poly.pdbx_strand_id
1 'polypeptide(L)'
;MKLRYPQVFLFLCSFCVLPAVFAAESGVKLNTPVGGWRTGASEGEGENFRQTVNYPASSVNTPVGQANTARITGQINATPKSSEPGRLIVNGVSMPLKIDPSGRFDRPFSFPNGSNSVEVRSPDGQQRSRTQFLNVSGGATPAKLRVLLAWDSDGTDLDLHLITPDGAHIWYGDRAVPNGAALDVDVTTGYGPEIFAMPAPIKGQYLVYVNYFGGGYRSDEDGQEEAVQALTTAQVTVITEEGTPNEKMETFLVPMRAVGELTLVKGFSYP
;
A
#
# COMPACT_ATOMS: atom_id res chain seq x y z
N MET A 1 11.27 42.07 70.68
CA MET A 1 11.10 42.49 69.28
C MET A 1 12.35 42.09 68.50
N LYS A 2 12.33 40.94 67.80
CA LYS A 2 13.41 40.48 66.90
C LYS A 2 12.74 39.84 65.69
N LEU A 3 13.03 40.38 64.51
CA LEU A 3 12.44 40.01 63.21
C LEU A 3 12.80 38.57 62.83
N ARG A 4 11.81 37.82 62.31
CA ARG A 4 12.00 36.55 61.61
C ARG A 4 12.21 36.84 60.12
N TYR A 5 13.37 36.44 59.57
CA TYR A 5 13.60 36.40 58.12
C TYR A 5 12.96 35.13 57.53
N PRO A 6 12.32 35.17 56.35
CA PRO A 6 11.94 33.95 55.65
C PRO A 6 13.14 33.40 54.87
N GLN A 7 13.38 32.09 55.01
CA GLN A 7 14.34 31.37 54.16
C GLN A 7 13.75 31.23 52.75
N VAL A 8 14.38 31.88 51.77
CA VAL A 8 14.09 31.67 50.35
C VAL A 8 14.75 30.36 49.94
N PHE A 9 13.95 29.32 49.71
CA PHE A 9 14.42 28.08 49.10
C PHE A 9 14.61 28.29 47.60
N LEU A 10 15.86 28.34 47.15
CA LEU A 10 16.23 28.42 45.75
C LEU A 10 16.22 27.01 45.16
N PHE A 11 15.18 26.66 44.41
CA PHE A 11 15.13 25.40 43.66
C PHE A 11 16.06 25.50 42.45
N LEU A 12 17.24 24.88 42.53
CA LEU A 12 18.12 24.68 41.39
C LEU A 12 17.46 23.65 40.46
N CYS A 13 16.92 24.10 39.32
CA CYS A 13 16.52 23.20 38.25
C CYS A 13 17.77 22.55 37.65
N SER A 14 17.99 21.27 37.99
CA SER A 14 19.00 20.45 37.32
C SER A 14 18.57 20.23 35.87
N PHE A 15 19.27 20.85 34.93
CA PHE A 15 19.16 20.53 33.51
C PHE A 15 19.71 19.11 33.32
N CYS A 16 18.81 18.12 33.29
CA CYS A 16 19.14 16.79 32.79
C CYS A 16 19.48 16.92 31.30
N VAL A 17 20.77 16.94 30.99
CA VAL A 17 21.26 16.72 29.63
C VAL A 17 20.93 15.27 29.28
N LEU A 18 19.81 15.06 28.59
CA LEU A 18 19.51 13.78 27.97
C LEU A 18 20.64 13.49 26.96
N PRO A 19 21.30 12.33 27.03
CA PRO A 19 22.23 11.94 25.97
C PRO A 19 21.42 11.83 24.67
N ALA A 20 21.88 12.54 23.64
CA ALA A 20 21.41 12.30 22.28
C ALA A 20 21.77 10.85 21.96
N VAL A 21 20.80 9.95 22.05
CA VAL A 21 20.91 8.63 21.47
C VAL A 21 21.04 8.88 19.98
N PHE A 22 22.26 8.77 19.44
CA PHE A 22 22.46 8.57 18.03
C PHE A 22 21.74 7.26 17.70
N ALA A 23 20.51 7.36 17.20
CA ALA A 23 19.85 6.24 16.57
C ALA A 23 20.80 5.78 15.46
N ALA A 24 21.28 4.53 15.56
CA ALA A 24 21.94 3.88 14.44
C ALA A 24 21.05 4.11 13.21
N GLU A 25 21.67 4.54 12.09
CA GLU A 25 20.97 4.69 10.81
C GLU A 25 20.03 3.48 10.63
N SER A 26 18.74 3.77 10.53
CA SER A 26 17.73 2.74 10.30
C SER A 26 18.19 1.88 9.12
N GLY A 27 18.34 0.58 9.33
CA GLY A 27 18.80 -0.33 8.27
C GLY A 27 17.91 -0.30 7.02
N VAL A 28 16.68 0.22 7.13
CA VAL A 28 15.83 0.60 6.00
C VAL A 28 16.08 2.07 5.60
N LYS A 29 16.54 2.28 4.36
CA LYS A 29 16.59 3.59 3.70
C LYS A 29 15.37 3.75 2.79
N LEU A 30 14.49 4.70 3.13
CA LEU A 30 13.34 5.07 2.28
C LEU A 30 13.74 6.25 1.39
N ASN A 31 13.77 6.05 0.07
CA ASN A 31 14.08 7.09 -0.90
C ASN A 31 12.84 7.90 -1.27
N THR A 32 11.69 7.22 -1.43
CA THR A 32 10.38 7.85 -1.60
C THR A 32 9.31 7.07 -0.83
N PRO A 33 8.29 7.75 -0.28
CA PRO A 33 8.11 9.20 -0.21
C PRO A 33 9.15 9.86 0.72
N VAL A 34 9.44 11.13 0.46
CA VAL A 34 10.22 11.98 1.38
C VAL A 34 9.25 12.73 2.28
N GLY A 35 9.63 12.96 3.53
CA GLY A 35 8.78 13.68 4.49
C GLY A 35 8.55 15.14 4.10
N GLY A 36 7.49 15.73 4.66
CA GLY A 36 7.15 17.14 4.48
C GLY A 36 5.98 17.37 3.52
N TRP A 37 5.97 18.51 2.84
CA TRP A 37 4.90 18.92 1.93
C TRP A 37 5.22 18.47 0.52
N ARG A 38 4.28 17.77 -0.12
CA ARG A 38 4.40 17.34 -1.52
C ARG A 38 3.29 17.99 -2.31
N THR A 39 3.65 18.75 -3.33
CA THR A 39 2.74 19.08 -4.41
C THR A 39 2.85 17.99 -5.46
N GLY A 40 1.72 17.39 -5.85
CA GLY A 40 1.70 16.53 -7.04
C GLY A 40 2.23 17.32 -8.25
N ALA A 41 2.73 16.64 -9.28
CA ALA A 41 3.08 17.31 -10.52
C ALA A 41 1.88 18.17 -10.99
N SER A 42 2.13 19.38 -11.48
CA SER A 42 1.07 20.19 -12.09
C SER A 42 0.38 19.34 -13.17
N GLU A 43 -0.94 19.18 -13.08
CA GLU A 43 -1.75 18.33 -13.97
C GLU A 43 -1.44 16.80 -13.96
N GLY A 44 -0.71 16.30 -12.96
CA GLY A 44 -0.37 14.87 -12.90
C GLY A 44 0.69 14.44 -13.92
N GLU A 45 1.47 15.38 -14.47
CA GLU A 45 2.55 15.08 -15.41
C GLU A 45 3.53 14.02 -14.84
N GLY A 46 3.56 12.84 -15.47
CA GLY A 46 4.39 11.70 -15.08
C GLY A 46 3.76 10.77 -14.03
N GLU A 47 2.62 11.12 -13.43
CA GLU A 47 1.82 10.21 -12.59
C GLU A 47 0.97 9.28 -13.47
N ASN A 48 1.64 8.32 -14.12
CA ASN A 48 0.96 7.32 -14.93
C ASN A 48 0.29 6.28 -14.01
N PHE A 49 -1.02 6.43 -13.79
CA PHE A 49 -1.89 5.44 -13.14
C PHE A 49 -2.40 4.36 -14.12
N ARG A 50 -2.06 4.49 -15.41
CA ARG A 50 -2.35 3.53 -16.47
C ARG A 50 -1.06 2.82 -16.89
N GLN A 51 -0.86 1.61 -16.40
CA GLN A 51 0.24 0.75 -16.82
C GLN A 51 -0.20 -0.13 -17.99
N THR A 52 0.54 -0.11 -19.09
CA THR A 52 0.38 -1.13 -20.15
C THR A 52 0.92 -2.45 -19.62
N VAL A 53 0.04 -3.40 -19.31
CA VAL A 53 0.41 -4.75 -18.90
C VAL A 53 0.41 -5.65 -20.13
N ASN A 54 1.58 -6.21 -20.47
CA ASN A 54 1.70 -7.25 -21.48
C ASN A 54 1.77 -8.61 -20.78
N TYR A 55 0.84 -9.50 -21.09
CA TYR A 55 0.79 -10.85 -20.53
C TYR A 55 1.70 -11.82 -21.27
N PRO A 56 2.31 -12.80 -20.58
CA PRO A 56 2.32 -12.98 -19.11
C PRO A 56 3.33 -12.03 -18.44
N ALA A 57 2.91 -11.36 -17.36
CA ALA A 57 3.76 -10.38 -16.68
C ALA A 57 4.84 -11.08 -15.84
N SER A 58 6.10 -10.92 -16.20
CA SER A 58 7.25 -11.59 -15.55
C SER A 58 7.93 -10.76 -14.45
N SER A 59 7.48 -9.54 -14.15
CA SER A 59 8.10 -8.65 -13.15
C SER A 59 7.19 -7.53 -12.68
N VAL A 60 7.50 -6.97 -11.50
CA VAL A 60 6.84 -5.77 -10.94
C VAL A 60 7.08 -4.63 -11.92
N ASN A 61 6.05 -4.34 -12.70
CA ASN A 61 6.15 -3.41 -13.81
C ASN A 61 5.87 -2.00 -13.31
N THR A 62 6.79 -1.35 -12.59
CA THR A 62 6.71 0.11 -12.45
C THR A 62 6.81 0.72 -13.86
N PRO A 63 5.82 1.49 -14.36
CA PRO A 63 5.92 2.12 -15.68
C PRO A 63 7.19 2.96 -15.80
N VAL A 64 7.90 2.83 -16.93
CA VAL A 64 9.06 3.69 -17.23
C VAL A 64 8.59 5.15 -17.23
N GLY A 65 9.20 5.98 -16.38
CA GLY A 65 8.85 7.40 -16.24
C GLY A 65 7.76 7.71 -15.21
N GLN A 66 7.31 6.74 -14.41
CA GLN A 66 6.37 7.02 -13.31
C GLN A 66 7.02 7.96 -12.27
N ALA A 67 6.30 9.04 -11.95
CA ALA A 67 6.76 10.08 -11.05
C ALA A 67 7.05 9.51 -9.65
N ASN A 68 8.10 10.03 -9.02
CA ASN A 68 8.48 9.71 -7.65
C ASN A 68 7.38 10.03 -6.62
N THR A 69 6.37 10.82 -7.00
CA THR A 69 5.16 11.09 -6.22
C THR A 69 4.27 9.86 -6.07
N ALA A 70 4.21 8.99 -7.07
CA ALA A 70 3.38 7.78 -7.12
C ALA A 70 4.16 6.48 -6.81
N ARG A 71 5.32 6.57 -6.14
CA ARG A 71 6.19 5.40 -5.87
C ARG A 71 6.71 5.38 -4.45
N ILE A 72 6.82 4.17 -3.91
CA ILE A 72 7.47 3.86 -2.64
C ILE A 72 8.75 3.09 -2.97
N THR A 73 9.89 3.74 -2.77
CA THR A 73 11.20 3.19 -3.16
C THR A 73 12.19 3.27 -2.03
N GLY A 74 13.15 2.34 -2.03
CA GLY A 74 14.18 2.33 -1.02
C GLY A 74 15.03 1.07 -1.05
N GLN A 75 15.78 0.88 0.04
CA GLN A 75 16.66 -0.25 0.23
C GLN A 75 16.67 -0.68 1.70
N ILE A 76 16.82 -1.98 1.95
CA ILE A 76 16.99 -2.58 3.27
C ILE A 76 18.40 -3.18 3.32
N ASN A 77 19.23 -2.68 4.23
CA ASN A 77 20.59 -3.12 4.40
C ASN A 77 20.63 -4.52 5.03
N ALA A 78 21.47 -5.41 4.48
CA ALA A 78 21.69 -6.76 5.00
C ALA A 78 20.40 -7.57 5.15
N THR A 79 19.68 -7.79 4.06
CA THR A 79 18.51 -8.67 4.05
C THR A 79 18.96 -10.07 4.51
N PRO A 80 18.35 -10.66 5.56
CA PRO A 80 18.55 -12.07 5.85
C PRO A 80 18.24 -12.89 4.58
N LYS A 81 18.87 -14.06 4.42
CA LYS A 81 18.46 -15.04 3.39
C LYS A 81 17.09 -15.64 3.74
N SER A 82 16.09 -14.79 3.89
CA SER A 82 14.71 -15.15 4.19
C SER A 82 13.93 -15.20 2.88
N SER A 83 13.13 -16.24 2.72
CA SER A 83 12.11 -16.31 1.67
C SER A 83 10.87 -15.47 1.99
N GLU A 84 10.76 -14.96 3.23
CA GLU A 84 9.63 -14.14 3.65
C GLU A 84 9.69 -12.73 3.05
N PRO A 85 8.56 -12.16 2.61
CA PRO A 85 8.52 -10.78 2.15
C PRO A 85 8.70 -9.80 3.31
N GLY A 86 9.16 -8.59 2.99
CA GLY A 86 9.08 -7.46 3.91
C GLY A 86 7.63 -7.05 4.18
N ARG A 87 7.44 -5.96 4.92
CA ARG A 87 6.12 -5.34 5.07
C ARG A 87 6.14 -3.88 4.66
N LEU A 88 5.16 -3.50 3.87
CA LEU A 88 4.82 -2.12 3.55
C LEU A 88 3.54 -1.77 4.28
N ILE A 89 3.55 -0.71 5.08
CA ILE A 89 2.39 -0.20 5.79
C ILE A 89 2.12 1.23 5.29
N VAL A 90 0.96 1.44 4.66
CA VAL A 90 0.53 2.76 4.20
C VAL A 90 -0.75 3.13 4.91
N ASN A 91 -0.74 4.25 5.67
CA ASN A 91 -1.90 4.72 6.43
C ASN A 91 -2.56 3.63 7.31
N GLY A 92 -1.74 2.73 7.86
CA GLY A 92 -2.20 1.59 8.67
C GLY A 92 -2.52 0.31 7.88
N VAL A 93 -2.66 0.38 6.56
CA VAL A 93 -2.85 -0.80 5.69
C VAL A 93 -1.52 -1.51 5.49
N SER A 94 -1.37 -2.69 6.11
CA SER A 94 -0.17 -3.54 5.98
C SER A 94 -0.29 -4.48 4.79
N MET A 95 0.75 -4.55 3.96
CA MET A 95 0.84 -5.40 2.77
C MET A 95 2.23 -6.07 2.72
N PRO A 96 2.36 -7.26 2.13
CA PRO A 96 3.68 -7.86 1.87
C PRO A 96 4.47 -7.01 0.87
N LEU A 97 5.78 -6.88 1.07
CA LEU A 97 6.68 -6.10 0.21
C LEU A 97 7.74 -7.01 -0.41
N LYS A 98 7.76 -7.07 -1.74
CA LYS A 98 8.83 -7.75 -2.47
C LYS A 98 10.11 -6.93 -2.36
N ILE A 99 11.19 -7.61 -2.00
CA ILE A 99 12.53 -7.05 -1.86
C ILE A 99 13.44 -7.86 -2.78
N ASP A 100 14.21 -7.19 -3.63
CA ASP A 100 15.13 -7.88 -4.52
C ASP A 100 16.37 -8.42 -3.76
N PRO A 101 17.19 -9.29 -4.37
CA PRO A 101 18.38 -9.84 -3.71
C PRO A 101 19.42 -8.79 -3.27
N SER A 102 19.36 -7.56 -3.79
CA SER A 102 20.21 -6.43 -3.38
C SER A 102 19.61 -5.61 -2.23
N GLY A 103 18.44 -6.01 -1.73
CA GLY A 103 17.69 -5.35 -0.67
C GLY A 103 16.83 -4.19 -1.16
N ARG A 104 16.72 -3.95 -2.48
CA ARG A 104 15.93 -2.83 -3.00
C ARG A 104 14.45 -3.18 -3.12
N PHE A 105 13.62 -2.16 -3.00
CA PHE A 105 12.20 -2.23 -3.28
C PHE A 105 11.73 -1.01 -4.06
N ASP A 106 10.71 -1.22 -4.87
CA ASP A 106 10.06 -0.20 -5.69
C ASP A 106 8.61 -0.65 -5.90
N ARG A 107 7.67 0.16 -5.45
CA ARG A 107 6.24 -0.17 -5.50
C ARG A 107 5.44 1.06 -5.92
N PRO A 108 4.67 1.00 -7.00
CA PRO A 108 3.71 2.05 -7.32
C PRO A 108 2.64 2.14 -6.24
N PHE A 109 2.19 3.35 -5.93
CA PHE A 109 1.13 3.59 -4.97
C PHE A 109 0.41 4.90 -5.26
N SER A 110 -0.93 4.89 -5.27
CA SER A 110 -1.76 6.09 -5.34
C SER A 110 -1.98 6.61 -3.93
N PHE A 111 -1.40 7.76 -3.56
CA PHE A 111 -1.59 8.32 -2.22
C PHE A 111 -2.83 9.21 -2.16
N PRO A 112 -3.70 9.09 -1.13
CA PRO A 112 -4.78 10.04 -0.94
C PRO A 112 -4.24 11.45 -0.69
N ASN A 113 -5.08 12.46 -0.94
CA ASN A 113 -4.81 13.81 -0.49
C ASN A 113 -4.82 13.91 1.04
N GLY A 114 -4.04 14.84 1.58
CA GLY A 114 -3.92 15.05 3.01
C GLY A 114 -2.75 14.30 3.64
N SER A 115 -2.88 13.99 4.92
CA SER A 115 -1.79 13.42 5.73
C SER A 115 -1.61 11.94 5.40
N ASN A 116 -0.37 11.57 5.08
CA ASN A 116 0.00 10.21 4.74
C ASN A 116 1.17 9.72 5.60
N SER A 117 1.18 8.43 5.89
CA SER A 117 2.29 7.74 6.54
C SER A 117 2.65 6.48 5.76
N VAL A 118 3.95 6.30 5.54
CA VAL A 118 4.53 5.10 4.93
C VAL A 118 5.55 4.53 5.89
N GLU A 119 5.43 3.25 6.20
CA GLU A 119 6.41 2.49 6.96
C GLU A 119 6.81 1.24 6.20
N VAL A 120 8.11 0.98 6.17
CA VAL A 120 8.68 -0.25 5.62
C VAL A 120 9.37 -1.00 6.75
N ARG A 121 9.15 -2.32 6.81
CA ARG A 121 9.81 -3.25 7.73
C ARG A 121 10.54 -4.35 6.98
N SER A 122 11.69 -4.76 7.49
CA SER A 122 12.40 -5.96 7.03
C SER A 122 11.59 -7.24 7.28
N PRO A 123 11.89 -8.34 6.58
CA PRO A 123 11.18 -9.62 6.76
C PRO A 123 11.18 -10.15 8.20
N ASP A 124 12.27 -9.93 8.94
CA ASP A 124 12.41 -10.30 10.36
C ASP A 124 11.78 -9.30 11.34
N GLY A 125 11.22 -8.20 10.82
CA GLY A 125 10.63 -7.11 11.58
C GLY A 125 11.61 -6.26 12.40
N GLN A 126 12.92 -6.53 12.35
CA GLN A 126 13.91 -5.86 13.19
C GLN A 126 14.27 -4.47 12.69
N GLN A 127 14.33 -4.30 11.37
CA GLN A 127 14.61 -3.02 10.73
C GLN A 127 13.30 -2.38 10.30
N ARG A 128 13.16 -1.09 10.57
CA ARG A 128 12.02 -0.31 10.09
C ARG A 128 12.41 1.12 9.77
N SER A 129 11.71 1.73 8.84
CA SER A 129 11.74 3.17 8.58
C SER A 129 10.34 3.66 8.29
N ARG A 130 9.97 4.81 8.87
CA ARG A 130 8.67 5.46 8.69
C ARG A 130 8.88 6.89 8.25
N THR A 131 8.11 7.32 7.27
CA THR A 131 8.01 8.72 6.82
C THR A 131 6.56 9.16 6.87
N GLN A 132 6.35 10.44 7.18
CA GLN A 132 5.07 11.12 7.10
C GLN A 132 5.19 12.33 6.19
N PHE A 133 4.15 12.56 5.39
CA PHE A 133 4.11 13.68 4.46
C PHE A 133 2.67 14.13 4.24
N LEU A 134 2.51 15.38 3.85
CA LEU A 134 1.24 15.92 3.39
C LEU A 134 1.22 15.89 1.86
N ASN A 135 0.25 15.18 1.30
CA ASN A 135 0.01 15.14 -0.13
C ASN A 135 -1.02 16.22 -0.49
N VAL A 136 -0.57 17.25 -1.21
CA VAL A 136 -1.42 18.33 -1.70
C VAL A 136 -1.42 18.20 -3.21
N SER A 137 -2.18 17.25 -3.77
CA SER A 137 -2.31 17.18 -5.22
C SER A 137 -3.03 18.44 -5.70
N GLY A 138 -2.39 19.19 -6.60
CA GLY A 138 -2.88 20.46 -7.11
C GLY A 138 -3.99 20.32 -8.17
N GLY A 139 -4.93 19.37 -7.99
CA GLY A 139 -6.04 19.20 -8.93
C GLY A 139 -6.79 17.85 -8.91
N ALA A 140 -6.24 16.78 -8.30
CA ALA A 140 -6.94 15.50 -8.23
C ALA A 140 -7.96 15.50 -7.08
N THR A 141 -9.20 15.09 -7.38
CA THR A 141 -10.25 14.96 -6.34
C THR A 141 -9.90 13.79 -5.43
N PRO A 142 -9.83 13.97 -4.10
CA PRO A 142 -9.54 12.88 -3.18
C PRO A 142 -10.51 11.71 -3.38
N ALA A 143 -10.00 10.49 -3.38
CA ALA A 143 -10.83 9.30 -3.31
C ALA A 143 -11.64 9.32 -2.00
N LYS A 144 -12.91 8.93 -2.06
CA LYS A 144 -13.73 8.69 -0.87
C LYS A 144 -13.94 7.20 -0.62
N LEU A 145 -14.09 6.42 -1.70
CA LEU A 145 -14.06 4.97 -1.64
C LEU A 145 -12.72 4.51 -2.21
N ARG A 146 -12.05 3.62 -1.47
CA ARG A 146 -10.86 2.92 -1.92
C ARG A 146 -10.97 1.44 -1.60
N VAL A 147 -10.55 0.60 -2.54
CA VAL A 147 -10.41 -0.84 -2.30
C VAL A 147 -8.99 -1.24 -2.69
N LEU A 148 -8.27 -1.87 -1.76
CA LEU A 148 -6.91 -2.36 -1.98
C LEU A 148 -6.91 -3.87 -1.93
N LEU A 149 -6.21 -4.51 -2.85
CA LEU A 149 -5.90 -5.93 -2.85
C LEU A 149 -4.39 -6.12 -2.75
N ALA A 150 -3.96 -7.02 -1.86
CA ALA A 150 -2.62 -7.58 -1.81
C ALA A 150 -2.72 -9.08 -1.53
N TRP A 151 -1.63 -9.83 -1.67
CA TRP A 151 -1.62 -11.28 -1.40
C TRP A 151 -0.26 -11.75 -0.90
N ASP A 152 -0.18 -13.00 -0.43
CA ASP A 152 0.97 -13.55 0.28
C ASP A 152 1.88 -14.48 -0.56
N SER A 153 1.48 -14.88 -1.76
CA SER A 153 2.34 -15.63 -2.70
C SER A 153 3.16 -14.71 -3.56
N ASP A 154 4.43 -15.08 -3.81
CA ASP A 154 5.14 -14.53 -4.96
C ASP A 154 4.75 -15.31 -6.23
N GLY A 155 4.81 -14.65 -7.38
CA GLY A 155 4.56 -15.28 -8.68
C GLY A 155 3.11 -15.72 -8.92
N THR A 156 2.16 -15.22 -8.14
CA THR A 156 0.72 -15.30 -8.40
C THR A 156 0.20 -13.95 -8.90
N ASP A 157 -0.91 -14.01 -9.62
CA ASP A 157 -1.63 -12.86 -10.15
C ASP A 157 -3.08 -12.94 -9.68
N LEU A 158 -3.49 -11.97 -8.86
CA LEU A 158 -4.85 -11.83 -8.37
C LEU A 158 -5.42 -10.51 -8.84
N ASP A 159 -6.52 -10.55 -9.57
CA ASP A 159 -7.22 -9.36 -10.06
C ASP A 159 -8.32 -8.93 -9.07
N LEU A 160 -8.43 -7.64 -8.83
CA LEU A 160 -9.51 -6.99 -8.10
C LEU A 160 -10.63 -6.62 -9.07
N HIS A 161 -11.86 -6.97 -8.69
CA HIS A 161 -13.05 -6.72 -9.47
C HIS A 161 -14.05 -5.95 -8.61
N LEU A 162 -14.56 -4.82 -9.11
CA LEU A 162 -15.55 -4.00 -8.42
C LEU A 162 -16.80 -3.83 -9.28
N ILE A 163 -17.95 -4.17 -8.72
CA ILE A 163 -19.26 -3.84 -9.30
C ILE A 163 -19.86 -2.65 -8.56
N THR A 164 -20.21 -1.60 -9.28
CA THR A 164 -20.81 -0.38 -8.72
C THR A 164 -22.35 -0.46 -8.73
N PRO A 165 -23.05 0.41 -7.98
CA PRO A 165 -24.52 0.36 -7.85
C PRO A 165 -25.29 0.51 -9.16
N ASP A 166 -24.71 1.21 -10.13
CA ASP A 166 -25.24 1.40 -11.49
C ASP A 166 -24.92 0.23 -12.44
N GLY A 167 -24.25 -0.83 -11.94
CA GLY A 167 -23.94 -2.04 -12.67
C GLY A 167 -22.64 -2.00 -13.47
N ALA A 168 -21.84 -0.94 -13.35
CA ALA A 168 -20.53 -0.91 -14.00
C ALA A 168 -19.58 -1.91 -13.33
N HIS A 169 -18.74 -2.57 -14.14
CA HIS A 169 -17.76 -3.56 -13.69
C HIS A 169 -16.37 -3.04 -14.00
N ILE A 170 -15.61 -2.73 -12.95
CA ILE A 170 -14.23 -2.28 -13.04
C ILE A 170 -13.31 -3.47 -12.74
N TRP A 171 -12.34 -3.71 -13.63
CA TRP A 171 -11.35 -4.79 -13.56
C TRP A 171 -10.20 -4.48 -14.53
N TYR A 172 -9.20 -5.36 -14.66
CA TYR A 172 -8.02 -5.07 -15.50
C TYR A 172 -8.38 -4.69 -16.95
N GLY A 173 -9.45 -5.27 -17.51
CA GLY A 173 -9.89 -5.04 -18.90
C GLY A 173 -10.74 -3.79 -19.11
N ASP A 174 -11.33 -3.23 -18.05
CA ASP A 174 -12.08 -1.97 -18.07
C ASP A 174 -11.78 -1.16 -16.80
N ARG A 175 -10.71 -0.38 -16.85
CA ARG A 175 -10.08 0.23 -15.67
C ARG A 175 -10.66 1.56 -15.26
N ALA A 176 -11.53 2.17 -16.06
CA ALA A 176 -12.12 3.47 -15.75
C ALA A 176 -13.49 3.58 -16.40
N VAL A 177 -14.50 3.77 -15.57
CA VAL A 177 -15.90 3.81 -16.00
C VAL A 177 -16.46 5.23 -15.88
N PRO A 178 -17.53 5.60 -16.63
CA PRO A 178 -18.07 6.96 -16.65
C PRO A 178 -18.50 7.52 -15.28
N ASN A 179 -18.77 6.64 -14.30
CA ASN A 179 -19.14 7.05 -12.95
C ASN A 179 -17.97 7.51 -12.07
N GLY A 180 -16.74 7.51 -12.61
CA GLY A 180 -15.55 8.02 -11.92
C GLY A 180 -14.86 7.01 -11.01
N ALA A 181 -15.27 5.73 -10.99
CA ALA A 181 -14.47 4.65 -10.43
C ALA A 181 -13.32 4.30 -11.38
N ALA A 182 -12.12 4.11 -10.83
CA ALA A 182 -10.94 3.74 -11.59
C ALA A 182 -10.03 2.74 -10.84
N LEU A 183 -9.35 1.87 -11.60
CA LEU A 183 -8.20 1.08 -11.16
C LEU A 183 -6.95 1.95 -11.30
N ASP A 184 -6.55 2.59 -10.20
CA ASP A 184 -5.46 3.57 -10.16
C ASP A 184 -4.07 2.93 -10.12
N VAL A 185 -3.97 1.73 -9.56
CA VAL A 185 -2.72 0.96 -9.48
C VAL A 185 -3.06 -0.48 -9.79
N ASP A 186 -2.32 -1.06 -10.73
CA ASP A 186 -2.46 -2.44 -11.17
C ASP A 186 -1.06 -3.08 -11.22
N VAL A 187 -0.74 -3.86 -10.19
CA VAL A 187 0.53 -4.58 -10.08
C VAL A 187 0.26 -6.07 -10.19
N THR A 188 0.50 -6.61 -11.39
CA THR A 188 0.19 -8.01 -11.76
C THR A 188 1.26 -9.03 -11.34
N THR A 189 2.18 -8.67 -10.44
CA THR A 189 3.25 -9.58 -9.98
C THR A 189 3.73 -9.23 -8.58
N GLY A 190 4.37 -10.19 -7.91
CA GLY A 190 4.80 -9.99 -6.52
C GLY A 190 3.62 -10.17 -5.60
N TYR A 191 3.24 -9.13 -4.85
CA TYR A 191 2.25 -9.18 -3.77
C TYR A 191 1.23 -8.02 -3.91
N GLY A 192 0.90 -7.65 -5.14
CA GLY A 192 0.13 -6.46 -5.49
C GLY A 192 0.87 -5.13 -5.23
N PRO A 193 0.15 -4.00 -5.03
CA PRO A 193 -1.28 -3.93 -4.78
C PRO A 193 -2.06 -3.73 -6.08
N GLU A 194 -3.32 -4.13 -6.06
CA GLU A 194 -4.32 -3.50 -6.92
C GLU A 194 -5.14 -2.50 -6.11
N ILE A 195 -5.36 -1.31 -6.66
CA ILE A 195 -6.04 -0.22 -5.96
C ILE A 195 -7.14 0.35 -6.84
N PHE A 196 -8.39 0.16 -6.40
CA PHE A 196 -9.52 0.94 -6.88
C PHE A 196 -9.67 2.22 -6.07
N ALA A 197 -9.96 3.32 -6.75
CA ALA A 197 -10.31 4.59 -6.15
C ALA A 197 -11.56 5.18 -6.81
N MET A 198 -12.41 5.81 -6.00
CA MET A 198 -13.59 6.52 -6.48
C MET A 198 -13.78 7.82 -5.67
N PRO A 199 -13.55 9.00 -6.28
CA PRO A 199 -13.72 10.29 -5.61
C PRO A 199 -15.16 10.65 -5.26
N ALA A 200 -16.11 10.19 -6.07
CA ALA A 200 -17.54 10.46 -5.88
C ALA A 200 -18.35 9.16 -5.90
N PRO A 201 -18.31 8.34 -4.82
CA PRO A 201 -19.05 7.08 -4.76
C PRO A 201 -20.54 7.29 -4.93
N ILE A 202 -21.14 6.54 -5.86
CA ILE A 202 -22.59 6.49 -6.03
C ILE A 202 -23.19 5.77 -4.82
N LYS A 203 -24.34 6.24 -4.35
CA LYS A 203 -25.10 5.58 -3.29
C LYS A 203 -25.65 4.24 -3.75
N GLY A 204 -25.58 3.23 -2.90
CA GLY A 204 -26.15 1.91 -3.19
C GLY A 204 -25.14 0.78 -3.00
N GLN A 205 -25.44 -0.37 -3.58
CA GLN A 205 -24.71 -1.61 -3.34
C GLN A 205 -23.48 -1.74 -4.22
N TYR A 206 -22.33 -1.99 -3.59
CA TYR A 206 -21.08 -2.38 -4.23
C TYR A 206 -20.80 -3.85 -3.94
N LEU A 207 -20.15 -4.51 -4.91
CA LEU A 207 -19.68 -5.87 -4.76
C LEU A 207 -18.19 -5.93 -5.10
N VAL A 208 -17.39 -6.45 -4.16
CA VAL A 208 -15.95 -6.62 -4.31
C VAL A 208 -15.65 -8.09 -4.52
N TYR A 209 -15.02 -8.41 -5.64
CA TYR A 209 -14.56 -9.75 -5.98
C TYR A 209 -13.04 -9.78 -6.15
N VAL A 210 -12.46 -10.94 -5.93
CA VAL A 210 -11.07 -11.24 -6.27
C VAL A 210 -11.06 -12.42 -7.23
N ASN A 211 -10.38 -12.27 -8.36
CA ASN A 211 -10.13 -13.34 -9.30
C ASN A 211 -8.71 -13.88 -9.11
N TYR A 212 -8.57 -15.20 -8.99
CA TYR A 212 -7.26 -15.82 -9.10
C TYR A 212 -6.95 -16.03 -10.58
N PHE A 213 -6.26 -15.06 -11.18
CA PHE A 213 -6.05 -15.04 -12.62
C PHE A 213 -5.02 -16.07 -13.09
N GLY A 214 -3.90 -16.21 -12.38
CA GLY A 214 -2.82 -17.09 -12.82
C GLY A 214 -1.63 -17.19 -11.88
N GLY A 215 -0.67 -18.05 -12.23
CA GLY A 215 0.56 -18.23 -11.49
C GLY A 215 0.42 -19.10 -10.24
N GLY A 216 1.46 -19.12 -9.41
CA GLY A 216 1.48 -19.93 -8.18
C GLY A 216 1.76 -21.41 -8.41
N TYR A 217 2.17 -21.82 -9.61
CA TYR A 217 2.58 -23.19 -9.94
C TYR A 217 3.97 -23.19 -10.56
N ARG A 218 4.73 -24.27 -10.31
CA ARG A 218 6.02 -24.57 -10.93
C ARG A 218 5.92 -25.91 -11.64
N SER A 219 6.50 -26.02 -12.83
CA SER A 219 6.64 -27.31 -13.51
C SER A 219 7.90 -28.01 -13.03
N ASP A 220 7.80 -29.30 -12.72
CA ASP A 220 8.97 -30.16 -12.48
C ASP A 220 9.63 -30.62 -13.80
N GLU A 221 10.72 -31.39 -13.70
CA GLU A 221 11.46 -31.90 -14.87
C GLU A 221 10.61 -32.84 -15.76
N ASP A 222 9.55 -33.43 -15.19
CA ASP A 222 8.62 -34.32 -15.88
C ASP A 222 7.39 -33.58 -16.44
N GLY A 223 7.33 -32.24 -16.25
CA GLY A 223 6.24 -31.38 -16.72
C GLY A 223 4.98 -31.40 -15.84
N GLN A 224 5.05 -31.94 -14.63
CA GLN A 224 3.96 -31.88 -13.66
C GLN A 224 3.96 -30.53 -12.96
N GLU A 225 2.77 -29.93 -12.85
CA GLU A 225 2.59 -28.65 -12.16
C GLU A 225 2.34 -28.87 -10.67
N GLU A 226 3.22 -28.30 -9.84
CA GLU A 226 3.07 -28.25 -8.40
C GLU A 226 2.82 -26.81 -7.94
N ALA A 227 1.91 -26.62 -6.99
CA ALA A 227 1.72 -25.30 -6.40
C ALA A 227 2.98 -24.85 -5.65
N VAL A 228 3.44 -23.62 -5.90
CA VAL A 228 4.59 -23.00 -5.22
C VAL A 228 4.33 -22.85 -3.72
N GLN A 229 3.07 -22.63 -3.35
CA GLN A 229 2.60 -22.67 -1.97
C GLN A 229 1.25 -23.37 -1.87
N ALA A 230 0.94 -23.94 -0.72
CA ALA A 230 -0.29 -24.72 -0.52
C ALA A 230 -1.57 -23.88 -0.61
N LEU A 231 -1.52 -22.60 -0.23
CA LEU A 231 -2.68 -21.72 -0.23
C LEU A 231 -2.23 -20.27 -0.42
N THR A 232 -2.90 -19.56 -1.30
CA THR A 232 -2.75 -18.11 -1.44
C THR A 232 -3.79 -17.40 -0.60
N THR A 233 -3.38 -16.42 0.19
CA THR A 233 -4.30 -15.56 0.94
C THR A 233 -4.31 -14.17 0.33
N ALA A 234 -5.44 -13.77 -0.21
CA ALA A 234 -5.72 -12.39 -0.57
C ALA A 234 -6.07 -11.58 0.68
N GLN A 235 -5.61 -10.35 0.73
CA GLN A 235 -6.00 -9.35 1.70
C GLN A 235 -6.69 -8.20 0.95
N VAL A 236 -7.98 -8.02 1.21
CA VAL A 236 -8.78 -6.93 0.64
C VAL A 236 -9.09 -5.92 1.72
N THR A 237 -8.72 -4.67 1.53
CA THR A 237 -9.05 -3.56 2.43
C THR A 237 -10.01 -2.60 1.74
N VAL A 238 -11.21 -2.43 2.29
CA VAL A 238 -12.20 -1.44 1.85
C VAL A 238 -12.14 -0.24 2.78
N ILE A 239 -11.95 0.95 2.23
CA ILE A 239 -11.92 2.23 2.94
C ILE A 239 -13.04 3.12 2.38
N THR A 240 -13.99 3.53 3.23
CA THR A 240 -15.07 4.46 2.87
C THR A 240 -14.87 5.80 3.57
N GLU A 241 -15.30 6.89 2.93
CA GLU A 241 -15.09 8.27 3.39
C GLU A 241 -13.62 8.56 3.75
N GLU A 242 -12.69 8.07 2.92
CA GLU A 242 -11.23 8.20 3.10
C GLU A 242 -10.81 9.66 3.33
N GLY A 243 -9.97 9.87 4.34
CA GLY A 243 -9.46 11.19 4.73
C GLY A 243 -10.45 12.07 5.49
N THR A 244 -11.62 11.55 5.87
CA THR A 244 -12.63 12.28 6.66
C THR A 244 -12.76 11.72 8.09
N PRO A 245 -13.38 12.45 9.03
CA PRO A 245 -13.71 11.90 10.35
C PRO A 245 -14.66 10.69 10.33
N ASN A 246 -15.34 10.43 9.22
CA ASN A 246 -16.23 9.29 9.03
C ASN A 246 -15.53 8.12 8.32
N GLU A 247 -14.21 8.18 8.14
CA GLU A 247 -13.45 7.12 7.51
C GLU A 247 -13.70 5.78 8.22
N LYS A 248 -14.03 4.75 7.44
CA LYS A 248 -14.17 3.38 7.92
C LYS A 248 -13.30 2.48 7.08
N MET A 249 -12.48 1.67 7.74
CA MET A 249 -11.60 0.68 7.12
C MET A 249 -12.02 -0.73 7.57
N GLU A 250 -12.25 -1.62 6.61
CA GLU A 250 -12.52 -3.03 6.83
C GLU A 250 -11.54 -3.86 6.01
N THR A 251 -10.87 -4.83 6.65
CA THR A 251 -9.93 -5.74 5.97
C THR A 251 -10.43 -7.17 6.04
N PHE A 252 -10.35 -7.87 4.92
CA PHE A 252 -10.80 -9.24 4.73
C PHE A 252 -9.63 -10.09 4.27
N LEU A 253 -9.42 -11.24 4.92
CA LEU A 253 -8.48 -12.26 4.48
C LEU A 253 -9.25 -13.36 3.77
N VAL A 254 -8.89 -13.63 2.53
CA VAL A 254 -9.64 -14.50 1.63
C VAL A 254 -8.71 -15.59 1.10
N PRO A 255 -8.92 -16.86 1.48
CA PRO A 255 -8.14 -17.96 0.92
C PRO A 255 -8.55 -18.19 -0.54
N MET A 256 -7.56 -18.20 -1.43
CA MET A 256 -7.67 -18.42 -2.88
C MET A 256 -7.07 -19.78 -3.21
N ARG A 257 -7.85 -20.65 -3.85
CA ARG A 257 -7.52 -22.09 -3.95
C ARG A 257 -6.99 -22.48 -5.31
N ALA A 258 -7.50 -21.90 -6.38
CA ALA A 258 -7.14 -22.31 -7.73
C ALA A 258 -7.28 -21.17 -8.74
N VAL A 259 -6.46 -21.23 -9.79
CA VAL A 259 -6.56 -20.37 -10.96
C VAL A 259 -7.94 -20.49 -11.61
N GLY A 260 -8.50 -19.36 -12.02
CA GLY A 260 -9.85 -19.20 -12.56
C GLY A 260 -10.92 -18.97 -11.49
N GLU A 261 -10.61 -19.10 -10.20
CA GLU A 261 -11.58 -18.86 -9.12
C GLU A 261 -11.95 -17.37 -9.03
N LEU A 262 -13.24 -17.06 -9.03
CA LEU A 262 -13.78 -15.73 -8.76
C LEU A 262 -14.54 -15.74 -7.44
N THR A 263 -14.02 -15.03 -6.44
CA THR A 263 -14.54 -15.07 -5.07
C THR A 263 -15.17 -13.73 -4.71
N LEU A 264 -16.45 -13.74 -4.33
CA LEU A 264 -17.08 -12.58 -3.70
C LEU A 264 -16.50 -12.38 -2.31
N VAL A 265 -15.82 -11.26 -2.10
CA VAL A 265 -15.20 -10.92 -0.82
C VAL A 265 -16.18 -10.16 0.07
N LYS A 266 -16.85 -9.15 -0.48
CA LYS A 266 -17.73 -8.27 0.28
C LYS A 266 -18.80 -7.64 -0.60
N GLY A 267 -20.04 -7.72 -0.17
CA GLY A 267 -21.08 -6.77 -0.55
C GLY A 267 -21.23 -5.70 0.54
N PHE A 268 -21.29 -4.42 0.16
CA PHE A 268 -21.54 -3.33 1.09
C PHE A 268 -22.37 -2.22 0.44
N SER A 269 -23.12 -1.46 1.24
CA SER A 269 -23.89 -0.32 0.76
C SER A 269 -23.18 0.98 1.12
N TYR A 270 -22.98 1.85 0.13
CA TYR A 270 -22.48 3.20 0.35
C TYR A 270 -23.66 4.16 0.60
N PRO A 271 -23.64 4.94 1.70
CA PRO A 271 -24.79 5.75 2.16
C PRO A 271 -25.06 7.04 1.37
#